data_AF-A0A1S3ZLP8-F1
#
_entry.id   AF-A0A1S3ZLP8-F1
#
_cell.length_a   1.000
_cell.length_b   1.000
_cell.length_c   1.000
_cell.angle_alpha   90.00
_cell.angle_beta   90.00
_cell.angle_gamma   90.00
#
_symmetry.space_group_name_H-M   'P 1'
#
loop_
_entity.id
_entity.type
_entity.pdbx_description
1 polymer ?
#
loop_
_entity_poly.entity_id
_entity_poly.type
_entity_poly.pdbx_seq_one_letter_code
_entity_poly.pdbx_strand_id
1 'polypeptide(L)'
;MAQVFTPLVEKCKKYGRAIRIGTNHGSLSDRIMSYYGDSPRGMVESAFEFARICRKLDFHNFVFSMKASNPVVMVQAYRLLVAEMYVQGWDYPLHLGVTEAGEGEDGRMKSAIGIGTLLQDGLGDTIRVSLTEPPEEEIDPCRRLANLGKRAAELQQGVVHDCL
;
A
#
# COMPACT_ATOMS: atom_id res chain seq x y z
N MET A 1 5.43 19.96 7.51
CA MET A 1 4.65 18.71 7.46
C MET A 1 3.67 18.59 8.63
N ALA A 2 4.13 18.47 9.88
CA ALA A 2 3.22 18.26 11.04
C ALA A 2 2.16 19.36 11.25
N GLN A 3 2.53 20.63 11.12
CA GLN A 3 1.59 21.76 11.31
C GLN A 3 0.36 21.72 10.38
N VAL A 4 0.50 21.14 9.18
CA VAL A 4 -0.59 21.03 8.19
C VAL A 4 -1.35 19.71 8.35
N PHE A 5 -0.66 18.63 8.71
CA PHE A 5 -1.26 17.31 8.80
C PHE A 5 -2.04 17.08 10.11
N THR A 6 -1.55 17.61 11.25
CA THR A 6 -2.21 17.44 12.55
C THR A 6 -3.68 17.90 12.55
N PRO A 7 -4.05 19.08 12.01
CA PRO A 7 -5.46 19.49 11.95
C PRO A 7 -6.37 18.54 11.15
N LEU A 8 -5.83 17.86 10.13
CA LEU A 8 -6.56 16.85 9.38
C LEU A 8 -6.80 15.62 10.25
N VAL A 9 -5.76 15.12 10.93
CA VAL A 9 -5.85 13.96 11.82
C VAL A 9 -6.88 14.20 12.92
N GLU A 10 -6.88 15.36 13.56
CA GLU A 10 -7.86 15.72 14.60
C GLU A 10 -9.30 15.73 14.06
N LYS A 11 -9.52 16.28 12.86
CA LYS A 11 -10.85 16.21 12.22
C LYS A 11 -11.25 14.78 11.91
N CYS A 12 -10.36 13.96 11.36
CA CYS A 12 -10.64 12.56 11.09
C CYS A 12 -10.96 11.78 12.37
N LYS A 13 -10.23 12.03 13.46
CA LYS A 13 -10.51 11.48 14.80
C LYS A 13 -11.90 11.89 15.28
N LYS A 14 -12.22 13.19 15.23
CA LYS A 14 -13.53 13.74 15.62
C LYS A 14 -14.71 13.13 14.87
N TYR A 15 -14.56 12.90 13.57
CA TYR A 15 -15.64 12.40 12.71
C TYR A 15 -15.60 10.88 12.46
N GLY A 16 -14.71 10.15 13.13
CA GLY A 16 -14.56 8.70 12.96
C GLY A 16 -14.19 8.29 11.53
N ARG A 17 -13.36 9.08 10.84
CA ARG A 17 -12.96 8.82 9.44
C ARG A 17 -11.58 8.20 9.37
N ALA A 18 -11.42 7.23 8.48
CA ALA A 18 -10.12 6.63 8.20
C ALA A 18 -9.26 7.53 7.30
N ILE A 19 -7.94 7.41 7.43
CA ILE A 19 -6.96 8.05 6.53
C ILE A 19 -6.23 6.99 5.72
N ARG A 20 -6.11 7.16 4.40
CA ARG A 20 -5.17 6.37 3.60
C ARG A 20 -3.87 7.14 3.44
N ILE A 21 -2.81 6.66 4.08
CA ILE A 21 -1.45 7.19 3.94
C ILE A 21 -0.85 6.57 2.68
N GLY A 22 -0.93 7.32 1.58
CA GLY A 22 -0.44 6.90 0.27
C GLY A 22 0.90 7.55 -0.07
N THR A 23 1.84 6.76 -0.58
CA THR A 23 3.04 7.27 -1.24
C THR A 23 3.04 6.82 -2.69
N ASN A 24 3.45 7.72 -3.57
CA ASN A 24 3.61 7.44 -4.99
C ASN A 24 5.09 7.62 -5.32
N HIS A 25 5.65 6.63 -6.02
CA HIS A 25 7.06 6.58 -6.40
C HIS A 25 7.50 7.89 -7.08
N GLY A 26 6.75 8.36 -8.08
CA GLY A 26 7.06 9.60 -8.79
C GLY A 26 6.77 10.93 -8.08
N SER A 27 6.33 10.94 -6.81
CA SER A 27 5.96 12.19 -6.11
C SER A 27 6.46 12.26 -4.67
N LEU A 28 7.63 11.69 -4.39
CA LEU A 28 8.28 11.81 -3.09
C LEU A 28 8.72 13.27 -2.84
N SER A 29 8.66 13.73 -1.59
CA SER A 29 9.10 15.09 -1.23
C SER A 29 10.59 15.28 -1.49
N ASP A 30 11.02 16.50 -1.83
CA ASP A 30 12.43 16.84 -2.11
C ASP A 30 13.39 16.35 -1.02
N ARG A 31 12.99 16.44 0.25
CA ARG A 31 13.80 15.94 1.37
C ARG A 31 14.00 14.43 1.27
N ILE A 32 12.92 13.67 1.09
CA ILE A 32 13.01 12.20 0.94
C ILE A 32 13.84 11.85 -0.29
N MET A 33 13.61 12.53 -1.40
CA MET A 33 14.35 12.34 -2.64
C MET A 33 15.85 12.59 -2.46
N SER A 34 16.24 13.63 -1.71
CA SER A 34 17.65 13.95 -1.44
C SER A 34 18.35 12.92 -0.55
N TYR A 35 17.65 12.27 0.39
CA TYR A 35 18.26 11.32 1.32
C TYR A 35 18.23 9.88 0.81
N TYR A 36 17.14 9.47 0.17
CA TYR A 36 16.88 8.08 -0.19
C TYR A 36 16.74 7.85 -1.70
N GLY A 37 16.68 8.92 -2.50
CA GLY A 37 16.36 8.85 -3.92
C GLY A 37 14.96 8.30 -4.19
N ASP A 38 14.72 8.00 -5.46
CA ASP A 38 13.47 7.41 -5.95
C ASP A 38 13.44 5.89 -5.71
N SER A 39 13.42 5.50 -4.43
CA SER A 39 13.63 4.12 -3.98
C SER A 39 12.47 3.57 -3.14
N PRO A 40 12.33 2.23 -3.03
CA PRO A 40 11.40 1.60 -2.08
C PRO A 40 11.57 2.12 -0.65
N ARG A 41 12.81 2.37 -0.21
CA ARG A 41 13.08 2.93 1.13
C ARG A 41 12.53 4.34 1.27
N GLY A 42 12.72 5.19 0.26
CA GLY A 42 12.16 6.55 0.25
C GLY A 42 10.63 6.54 0.38
N MET A 43 9.96 5.64 -0.32
CA MET A 43 8.51 5.44 -0.21
C MET A 43 8.06 5.05 1.21
N VAL A 44 8.76 4.09 1.83
CA VAL A 44 8.43 3.61 3.18
C VAL A 44 8.66 4.71 4.22
N GLU A 45 9.80 5.41 4.17
CA GLU A 45 10.07 6.51 5.10
C GLU A 45 9.07 7.65 4.96
N SER A 46 8.71 8.00 3.72
CA SER A 46 7.68 9.01 3.48
C SER A 46 6.34 8.62 4.11
N ALA A 47 5.94 7.34 4.05
CA ALA A 47 4.71 6.87 4.67
C ALA A 47 4.81 6.86 6.21
N PHE A 48 5.93 6.40 6.73
CA PHE A 48 6.20 6.31 8.17
C PHE A 48 6.22 7.66 8.85
N GLU A 49 6.66 8.72 8.17
CA GLU A 49 6.60 10.09 8.71
C GLU A 49 5.16 10.52 9.07
N PHE A 50 4.21 10.27 8.17
CA PHE A 50 2.80 10.53 8.44
C PHE A 50 2.24 9.59 9.52
N ALA A 51 2.58 8.31 9.46
CA ALA A 51 2.11 7.33 10.46
C ALA A 51 2.59 7.65 11.88
N ARG A 52 3.85 8.09 12.03
CA ARG A 52 4.40 8.55 13.32
C ARG A 52 3.64 9.77 13.85
N ILE A 53 3.17 10.68 12.99
CA ILE A 53 2.32 11.80 13.41
C ILE A 53 0.96 11.29 13.88
N CYS A 54 0.31 10.41 13.11
CA CYS A 54 -0.95 9.78 13.51
C CYS A 54 -0.85 9.12 14.89
N ARG A 55 0.19 8.29 15.12
CA ARG A 55 0.41 7.63 16.41
C ARG A 55 0.71 8.58 17.55
N LYS A 56 1.45 9.66 17.33
CA LYS A 56 1.68 10.70 18.36
C LYS A 56 0.37 11.37 18.81
N LEU A 57 -0.63 11.40 17.94
CA LEU A 57 -1.98 11.93 18.21
C LEU A 57 -2.96 10.83 18.64
N ASP A 58 -2.46 9.62 18.92
CA ASP A 58 -3.29 8.45 19.28
C ASP A 58 -4.39 8.21 18.23
N PHE A 59 -4.03 8.33 16.95
CA PHE A 59 -4.92 8.07 15.83
C PHE A 59 -4.44 6.82 15.09
N HIS A 60 -5.24 5.76 15.15
CA HIS A 60 -4.90 4.45 14.60
C HIS A 60 -5.80 4.03 13.44
N ASN A 61 -6.79 4.86 13.07
CA ASN A 61 -7.70 4.56 11.97
C ASN A 61 -7.09 4.96 10.62
N PHE A 62 -6.02 4.28 10.21
CA PHE A 62 -5.39 4.52 8.92
C PHE A 62 -4.92 3.24 8.23
N VAL A 63 -4.73 3.35 6.91
CA VAL A 63 -4.31 2.28 5.99
C VAL A 63 -3.13 2.77 5.16
N PHE A 64 -2.15 1.92 4.89
CA PHE A 64 -1.01 2.24 4.03
C PHE A 64 -1.27 1.90 2.57
N SER A 65 -0.69 2.66 1.65
CA SER A 65 -0.70 2.40 0.21
C SER A 65 0.61 2.85 -0.43
N MET A 66 1.42 1.92 -0.92
CA MET A 66 2.62 2.20 -1.70
C MET A 66 2.30 1.99 -3.18
N LYS A 67 2.28 3.05 -4.00
CA LYS A 67 1.99 2.93 -5.43
C LYS A 67 3.24 3.21 -6.26
N ALA A 68 3.51 2.34 -7.22
CA ALA A 68 4.56 2.54 -8.22
C ALA A 68 4.07 2.01 -9.57
N SER A 69 4.56 2.62 -10.66
CA SER A 69 4.29 2.16 -12.02
C SER A 69 5.16 0.95 -12.38
N ASN A 70 6.26 0.70 -11.67
CA ASN A 70 7.03 -0.53 -11.79
C ASN A 70 6.56 -1.56 -10.73
N PRO A 71 5.99 -2.71 -11.12
CA PRO A 71 5.55 -3.75 -10.19
C PRO A 71 6.65 -4.24 -9.25
N VAL A 72 7.91 -4.28 -9.70
CA VAL A 72 9.05 -4.72 -8.88
C VAL A 72 9.29 -3.75 -7.72
N VAL A 73 9.30 -2.45 -8.01
CA VAL A 73 9.45 -1.40 -7.00
C VAL A 73 8.29 -1.43 -6.01
N MET A 74 7.06 -1.58 -6.51
CA MET A 74 5.87 -1.71 -5.67
C MET A 74 6.00 -2.89 -4.69
N VAL A 75 6.32 -4.08 -5.19
CA VAL A 75 6.46 -5.29 -4.36
C VAL A 75 7.53 -5.10 -3.29
N GLN A 76 8.71 -4.57 -3.68
CA GLN A 76 9.80 -4.28 -2.74
C GLN A 76 9.38 -3.27 -1.66
N ALA A 77 8.63 -2.23 -2.03
CA ALA A 77 8.17 -1.21 -1.09
C ALA A 77 7.17 -1.79 -0.07
N TYR A 78 6.22 -2.62 -0.47
CA TYR A 78 5.28 -3.25 0.47
C TYR A 78 5.97 -4.26 1.40
N ARG A 79 6.86 -5.10 0.87
CA ARG A 79 7.62 -6.05 1.72
C ARG A 79 8.46 -5.31 2.75
N LEU A 80 9.12 -4.23 2.35
CA LEU A 80 9.89 -3.38 3.26
C LEU A 80 9.00 -2.66 4.28
N LEU A 81 7.85 -2.14 3.85
CA LEU A 81 6.87 -1.50 4.73
C LEU A 81 6.44 -2.46 5.84
N VAL A 82 6.09 -3.70 5.50
CA VAL A 82 5.65 -4.73 6.45
C VAL A 82 6.79 -5.12 7.39
N ALA A 83 8.02 -5.29 6.88
CA ALA A 83 9.18 -5.57 7.72
C ALA A 83 9.43 -4.46 8.75
N GLU A 84 9.34 -3.18 8.34
CA GLU A 84 9.47 -2.05 9.25
C GLU A 84 8.31 -1.99 10.26
N MET A 85 7.08 -2.28 9.83
CA MET A 85 5.93 -2.37 10.73
C MET A 85 6.12 -3.46 11.79
N TYR A 86 6.63 -4.64 11.40
CA TYR A 86 6.93 -5.72 12.33
C TYR A 86 7.96 -5.30 13.39
N VAL A 87 9.05 -4.63 12.99
CA VAL A 87 10.05 -4.08 13.93
C VAL A 87 9.43 -3.09 14.92
N GLN A 88 8.43 -2.32 14.50
CA GLN A 88 7.72 -1.37 15.37
C GLN A 88 6.56 -1.98 16.16
N GLY A 89 6.23 -3.26 15.94
CA GLY A 89 5.04 -3.91 16.50
C GLY A 89 3.73 -3.30 15.99
N TRP A 90 3.66 -2.95 14.70
CA TRP A 90 2.49 -2.36 14.05
C TRP A 90 1.81 -3.36 13.10
N ASP A 91 0.49 -3.26 12.99
CA ASP A 91 -0.39 -4.19 12.26
C ASP A 91 -1.45 -3.45 11.41
N TYR A 92 -1.12 -2.27 10.90
CA TYR A 92 -2.02 -1.48 10.05
C TYR A 92 -2.33 -2.13 8.70
N PRO A 93 -3.57 -1.97 8.19
CA PRO A 93 -3.96 -2.57 6.92
C PRO A 93 -3.22 -1.97 5.72
N LEU A 94 -3.16 -2.75 4.65
CA LEU A 94 -2.53 -2.45 3.37
C LEU A 94 -3.57 -2.35 2.24
N HIS A 95 -3.53 -1.25 1.50
CA HIS A 95 -4.29 -1.04 0.27
C HIS A 95 -3.37 -1.17 -0.94
N LEU A 96 -3.45 -2.29 -1.64
CA LEU A 96 -2.61 -2.56 -2.80
C LEU A 96 -3.19 -1.91 -4.07
N GLY A 97 -2.30 -1.38 -4.91
CA GLY A 97 -2.65 -0.98 -6.26
C GLY A 97 -1.42 -0.55 -7.07
N VAL A 98 -1.41 -0.93 -8.33
CA VAL A 98 -0.42 -0.45 -9.32
C VAL A 98 -0.89 0.90 -9.85
N THR A 99 -0.01 1.88 -9.99
CA THR A 99 -0.34 3.12 -10.71
C THR A 99 0.05 3.00 -12.17
N GLU A 100 -0.65 3.72 -13.06
CA GLU A 100 -0.35 3.73 -14.50
C GLU A 100 -0.23 2.30 -15.05
N ALA A 101 -1.23 1.45 -14.77
CA ALA A 101 -1.20 0.09 -15.28
C ALA A 101 -1.26 0.09 -16.82
N GLY A 102 -1.97 1.06 -17.40
CA GLY A 102 -2.25 1.16 -18.82
C GLY A 102 -3.69 0.79 -19.12
N GLU A 103 -3.97 0.54 -20.39
CA GLU A 103 -5.25 0.06 -20.89
C GLU A 103 -5.17 -1.40 -21.32
N GLY A 104 -6.33 -2.06 -21.46
CA GLY A 104 -6.42 -3.37 -22.05
C GLY A 104 -5.74 -4.47 -21.23
N GLU A 105 -5.25 -5.49 -21.93
CA GLU A 105 -4.64 -6.65 -21.28
C GLU A 105 -3.33 -6.32 -20.57
N ASP A 106 -2.54 -5.38 -21.09
CA ASP A 106 -1.27 -4.97 -20.48
C ASP A 106 -1.48 -4.39 -19.09
N GLY A 107 -2.48 -3.53 -18.91
CA GLY A 107 -2.83 -2.98 -17.59
C GLY A 107 -3.32 -4.05 -16.62
N ARG A 108 -4.11 -5.02 -17.10
CA ARG A 108 -4.58 -6.15 -16.30
C ARG A 108 -3.42 -7.07 -15.91
N MET A 109 -2.49 -7.36 -16.83
CA MET A 109 -1.32 -8.20 -16.60
C MET A 109 -0.34 -7.56 -15.62
N LYS A 110 -0.04 -6.28 -15.79
CA LYS A 110 0.83 -5.51 -14.89
C LYS A 110 0.25 -5.43 -13.47
N SER A 111 -1.06 -5.23 -13.37
CA SER A 111 -1.78 -5.27 -12.10
C SER A 111 -1.74 -6.65 -11.46
N ALA A 112 -1.93 -7.71 -12.24
CA ALA A 112 -1.85 -9.09 -11.76
C ALA A 112 -0.45 -9.46 -11.27
N ILE A 113 0.61 -9.03 -11.95
CA ILE A 113 2.00 -9.24 -11.51
C ILE A 113 2.25 -8.53 -10.19
N GLY A 114 1.91 -7.24 -10.05
CA GLY A 114 2.17 -6.48 -8.83
C GLY A 114 1.31 -6.93 -7.65
N ILE A 115 -0.02 -6.92 -7.81
CA ILE A 115 -0.97 -7.23 -6.75
C ILE A 115 -0.95 -8.73 -6.43
N GLY A 116 -0.95 -9.58 -7.46
CA GLY A 116 -0.97 -11.03 -7.27
C GLY A 116 0.25 -11.55 -6.52
N THR A 117 1.44 -11.00 -6.78
CA THR A 117 2.67 -11.36 -6.03
C THR A 117 2.51 -11.07 -4.54
N LEU A 118 2.00 -9.89 -4.17
CA LEU A 118 1.81 -9.53 -2.77
C LEU A 118 0.71 -10.34 -2.09
N LEU A 119 -0.38 -10.63 -2.81
CA LEU A 119 -1.42 -11.52 -2.29
C LEU A 119 -0.89 -12.93 -2.02
N GLN A 120 0.02 -13.44 -2.87
CA GLN A 120 0.71 -14.71 -2.62
C GLN A 120 1.65 -14.64 -1.42
N ASP A 121 2.25 -13.48 -1.13
CA ASP A 121 3.02 -13.29 0.11
C ASP A 121 2.13 -13.25 1.37
N GLY A 122 0.80 -13.27 1.22
CA GLY A 122 -0.15 -13.06 2.31
C GLY A 122 -0.36 -11.59 2.68
N LEU A 123 0.05 -10.66 1.80
CA LEU A 123 -0.04 -9.22 2.03
C LEU A 123 -1.22 -8.61 1.25
N GLY A 124 -2.03 -7.79 1.94
CA GLY A 124 -3.08 -6.99 1.32
C GLY A 124 -4.47 -7.19 1.93
N ASP A 125 -5.06 -6.12 2.43
CA ASP A 125 -6.40 -6.11 3.03
C ASP A 125 -7.46 -5.57 2.07
N THR A 126 -7.04 -4.64 1.21
CA THR A 126 -7.87 -4.10 0.14
C THR A 126 -7.03 -3.96 -1.12
N ILE A 127 -7.65 -4.10 -2.28
CA ILE A 127 -6.98 -3.99 -3.58
C ILE A 127 -7.72 -3.01 -4.48
N ARG A 128 -6.99 -2.38 -5.40
CA ARG A 128 -7.55 -1.68 -6.55
C ARG A 128 -6.66 -1.90 -7.77
N VAL A 129 -7.23 -2.45 -8.84
CA VAL A 129 -6.68 -2.41 -10.20
C VAL A 129 -6.97 -1.02 -10.75
N SER A 130 -5.97 -0.34 -11.32
CA SER A 130 -6.15 1.03 -11.85
C SER A 130 -5.89 1.04 -13.36
N LEU A 131 -6.98 1.01 -14.14
CA LEU A 131 -6.94 1.01 -15.60
C LEU A 131 -7.23 2.42 -16.14
N THR A 132 -6.81 2.69 -17.38
CA THR A 132 -7.21 3.91 -18.12
C THR A 132 -8.60 3.76 -18.76
N GLU A 133 -9.25 2.61 -18.58
CA GLU A 133 -10.60 2.27 -19.05
C GLU A 133 -11.70 2.78 -18.09
N PRO A 134 -13.00 2.68 -18.46
CA PRO A 134 -14.11 2.95 -17.55
C PRO A 134 -13.98 2.18 -16.22
N PRO A 135 -14.39 2.77 -15.08
CA PRO A 135 -14.17 2.18 -13.76
C PRO A 135 -14.84 0.81 -13.57
N GLU A 136 -15.88 0.50 -14.34
CA GLU A 136 -16.53 -0.81 -14.34
C GLU A 136 -15.58 -1.93 -14.79
N GLU A 137 -14.64 -1.61 -15.68
CA GLU A 137 -13.61 -2.54 -16.20
C GLU A 137 -12.56 -2.90 -15.14
N GLU A 138 -12.42 -2.11 -14.07
CA GLU A 138 -11.55 -2.44 -12.93
C GLU A 138 -12.13 -3.60 -12.08
N ILE A 139 -13.45 -3.83 -12.14
CA ILE A 139 -14.17 -4.69 -11.18
C ILE A 139 -13.83 -6.18 -11.37
N ASP A 140 -13.94 -6.70 -12.61
CA ASP A 140 -13.65 -8.11 -12.90
C ASP A 140 -12.21 -8.51 -12.52
N PRO A 141 -11.16 -7.83 -13.00
CA PRO A 141 -9.79 -8.19 -12.65
C PRO A 141 -9.52 -8.05 -11.14
N CYS A 142 -10.11 -7.04 -10.47
CA CYS A 142 -10.05 -6.95 -9.01
C CYS A 142 -10.66 -8.19 -8.34
N ARG A 143 -11.89 -8.58 -8.70
CA ARG A 143 -12.55 -9.74 -8.10
C ARG A 143 -11.76 -11.03 -8.32
N ARG A 144 -11.22 -11.22 -9.52
CA ARG A 144 -10.38 -12.38 -9.84
C ARG A 144 -9.12 -12.42 -8.98
N LEU A 145 -8.41 -11.30 -8.84
CA LEU A 145 -7.22 -11.22 -7.97
C LEU A 145 -7.56 -11.45 -6.49
N ALA A 146 -8.62 -10.83 -5.98
CA ALA A 146 -9.06 -11.03 -4.60
C ALA A 146 -9.40 -12.51 -4.31
N ASN A 147 -10.07 -13.18 -5.24
CA ASN A 147 -10.40 -14.61 -5.11
C ASN A 147 -9.14 -15.49 -5.13
N LEU A 148 -8.14 -15.15 -5.96
CA LEU A 148 -6.85 -15.87 -5.96
C LEU A 148 -6.11 -15.68 -4.64
N GLY A 149 -6.07 -14.47 -4.10
CA GLY A 149 -5.47 -14.19 -2.79
C GLY A 149 -6.14 -14.95 -1.65
N LYS A 150 -7.48 -14.99 -1.62
CA LYS A 150 -8.23 -15.79 -0.64
C LYS A 150 -7.88 -17.27 -0.67
N ARG A 151 -7.82 -17.86 -1.87
CA ARG A 151 -7.42 -19.27 -2.04
C ARG A 151 -5.98 -19.52 -1.58
N ALA A 152 -5.06 -18.61 -1.89
CA ALA A 152 -3.67 -18.71 -1.44
C ALA A 152 -3.57 -18.70 0.10
N ALA A 153 -4.36 -17.85 0.76
CA ALA A 153 -4.45 -17.78 2.20
C ALA A 153 -5.05 -19.07 2.81
N GLU A 154 -6.13 -19.60 2.22
CA GLU A 154 -6.76 -20.87 2.64
C GLU A 154 -5.80 -22.06 2.55
N LEU A 155 -4.95 -22.08 1.52
CA LEU A 155 -3.98 -23.16 1.30
C LEU A 155 -2.70 -23.02 2.14
N GLN A 156 -2.58 -21.99 2.99
CA GLN A 156 -1.34 -21.60 3.68
C GLN A 156 -0.13 -21.52 2.73
N GLN A 157 -0.38 -21.17 1.47
CA GLN A 157 0.68 -21.03 0.46
C GLN A 157 1.36 -19.65 0.51
N GLY A 158 0.79 -18.70 1.25
CA GLY A 158 1.48 -17.50 1.68
C GLY A 158 2.29 -17.74 2.94
N VAL A 159 3.36 -16.96 3.12
CA VAL A 159 4.34 -17.12 4.20
C VAL A 159 3.63 -16.92 5.55
N VAL A 160 3.10 -18.01 6.10
CA VAL A 160 2.74 -18.10 7.51
C VAL A 160 4.08 -18.04 8.26
N HIS A 161 4.41 -16.86 8.78
CA HIS A 161 5.33 -16.79 9.89
C HIS A 161 4.61 -17.40 11.10
N ASP A 162 4.70 -18.72 11.23
CA ASP A 162 4.70 -19.36 12.55
C ASP A 162 5.86 -18.73 13.32
N CYS A 163 5.57 -17.68 14.09
CA CYS A 163 6.42 -17.27 15.20
C CYS A 163 6.15 -18.25 16.35
N LEU A 164 7.02 -19.26 16.47
CA LEU A 164 7.33 -19.88 17.76
C LEU A 164 8.06 -18.89 18.68
#